data_AF-A0A2W4KVB7-F1
#
_entry.id   AF-A0A2W4KVB7-F1
#
_cell.length_a   1.000
_cell.length_b   1.000
_cell.length_c   1.000
_cell.angle_alpha   90.00
_cell.angle_beta   90.00
_cell.angle_gamma   90.00
#
_symmetry.space_group_name_H-M   'P 1'
#
loop_
_entity.id
_entity.type
_entity.pdbx_description
1 polymer ?
#
loop_
_entity_poly.entity_id
_entity_poly.type
_entity_poly.pdbx_seq_one_letter_code
_entity_poly.pdbx_strand_id
1 'polypeptide(L)'
;MRLTRRELLKYGLVLPPAVMTWAKAGGPAHAANLTDQQREQLLEDARTAWQFFEQPGRQHTGLVPANIWQEGPNQFGSYRIVTMWDVGSILLATISAHALGIINDGEFSKRIAGINSFLRKAIYTYRGARLPNFRTDIDTLKSVESGYDATDTARLFVAMYVASQRKVPGLNARQIVASWNLDKTIRKGEICSIKQGKLSPAEFYVYRYYVSRAYDLWGLKHNPVTKVQSPKAGEGPRQAFIEELKQIGPISSEPSLSQVVELGSSPHAEVILDILDKAQQRRYEETGRLTCVSESPVDAEPWFTYQGYDLARDGETAWTVYSWKTDKRWDTPEFAKKFRMVSTKAAFLWFAAYPSPYTEKLWQHVREHARAWRYGFHPGVYESSGKPAQNVDVNTNATILEAVAYALNGRKPLLS
;
A
#
# COMPACT_ATOMS: atom_id res chain seq x y z
N MET A 1 -42.33 -23.06 -33.90
CA MET A 1 -42.88 -21.82 -34.50
C MET A 1 -42.02 -20.66 -34.08
N ARG A 2 -41.26 -20.04 -35.00
CA ARG A 2 -40.44 -18.86 -34.72
C ARG A 2 -41.26 -17.61 -35.05
N LEU A 3 -41.62 -16.85 -34.02
CA LEU A 3 -42.33 -15.58 -34.17
C LEU A 3 -41.39 -14.54 -34.79
N THR A 4 -41.95 -13.67 -35.63
CA THR A 4 -41.19 -12.68 -36.39
C THR A 4 -41.02 -11.38 -35.60
N ARG A 5 -39.97 -10.61 -35.91
CA ARG A 5 -39.60 -9.34 -35.26
C ARG A 5 -40.72 -8.27 -35.23
N ARG A 6 -41.79 -8.47 -36.01
CA ARG A 6 -42.98 -7.61 -36.05
C ARG A 6 -43.99 -7.90 -34.94
N GLU A 7 -43.98 -9.08 -34.34
CA GLU A 7 -44.94 -9.49 -33.30
C GLU A 7 -44.52 -9.05 -31.88
N LEU A 8 -43.22 -8.82 -31.66
CA LEU A 8 -42.68 -8.33 -30.39
C LEU A 8 -42.99 -6.84 -30.12
N LEU A 9 -43.42 -6.09 -31.13
CA LEU A 9 -43.71 -4.65 -31.02
C LEU A 9 -45.08 -4.33 -30.38
N LYS A 10 -45.91 -5.35 -30.10
CA LYS A 10 -47.26 -5.15 -29.54
C LYS A 10 -47.31 -5.11 -28.00
N TYR A 11 -46.21 -5.39 -27.30
CA TYR A 11 -46.16 -5.55 -25.83
C TYR A 11 -45.33 -4.50 -25.06
N GLY A 12 -45.00 -3.35 -25.66
CA GLY A 12 -44.57 -2.17 -24.90
C GLY A 12 -43.33 -2.32 -24.00
N LEU A 13 -42.41 -3.24 -24.32
CA LEU A 13 -41.17 -3.48 -23.58
C LEU A 13 -39.94 -3.11 -24.42
N VAL A 14 -39.73 -1.82 -24.68
CA VAL A 14 -38.43 -1.28 -25.09
C VAL A 14 -38.29 0.14 -24.56
N LEU A 15 -37.46 0.33 -23.52
CA LEU A 15 -36.92 1.64 -23.16
C LEU A 15 -35.97 2.11 -24.29
N PRO A 16 -35.96 3.40 -24.66
CA PRO A 16 -35.21 3.88 -25.81
C PRO A 16 -33.70 3.74 -25.61
N PRO A 17 -32.92 3.46 -26.68
CA PRO A 17 -31.47 3.54 -26.61
C PRO A 17 -31.09 5.02 -26.50
N ALA A 18 -30.74 5.47 -25.30
CA ALA A 18 -30.02 6.72 -25.15
C ALA A 18 -28.67 6.56 -25.87
N VAL A 19 -28.51 7.29 -26.97
CA VAL A 19 -27.23 7.51 -27.62
C VAL A 19 -26.40 8.32 -26.64
N MET A 20 -25.68 7.64 -25.74
CA MET A 20 -24.53 8.23 -25.05
C MET A 20 -23.46 8.43 -26.12
N THR A 21 -23.37 9.66 -26.60
CA THR A 21 -22.14 10.17 -27.17
C THR A 21 -21.03 9.89 -26.17
N TRP A 22 -20.06 9.07 -26.59
CA TRP A 22 -18.82 8.88 -25.86
C TRP A 22 -18.11 10.23 -25.88
N ALA A 23 -18.39 11.06 -24.87
CA ALA A 23 -17.48 12.12 -24.51
C ALA A 23 -16.11 11.44 -24.37
N LYS A 24 -15.15 11.89 -25.17
CA LYS A 24 -13.74 11.48 -25.05
C LYS A 24 -13.43 11.38 -23.56
N ALA A 25 -13.05 10.19 -23.11
CA ALA A 25 -12.53 9.99 -21.77
C ALA A 25 -11.29 10.89 -21.63
N GLY A 26 -11.52 12.12 -21.19
CA GLY A 26 -10.47 12.99 -20.70
C GLY A 26 -9.87 12.27 -19.50
N GLY A 27 -8.54 12.20 -19.45
CA GLY A 27 -7.85 11.75 -18.25
C GLY A 27 -8.35 12.49 -17.01
N PRO A 28 -8.17 11.91 -15.80
CA PRO A 28 -8.86 12.38 -14.62
C PRO A 28 -8.60 13.87 -14.37
N ALA A 29 -9.68 14.65 -14.43
CA ALA A 29 -9.75 16.03 -13.98
C ALA A 29 -9.67 16.06 -12.44
N HIS A 30 -8.50 15.78 -11.87
CA HIS A 30 -8.32 15.60 -10.41
C HIS A 30 -7.34 16.58 -9.76
N ALA A 31 -7.01 17.68 -10.44
CA ALA A 31 -6.30 18.79 -9.83
C ALA A 31 -7.28 19.80 -9.20
N ALA A 32 -8.14 19.36 -8.28
CA ALA A 32 -8.70 20.31 -7.34
C ALA A 32 -7.53 20.82 -6.47
N ASN A 33 -7.29 22.12 -6.49
CA ASN A 33 -6.32 22.74 -5.60
C ASN A 33 -6.80 22.54 -4.17
N LEU A 34 -5.91 22.08 -3.28
CA LEU A 34 -6.22 21.97 -1.86
C LEU A 34 -6.56 23.36 -1.32
N THR A 35 -7.62 23.47 -0.52
CA THR A 35 -7.90 24.70 0.22
C THR A 35 -6.83 24.92 1.29
N ASP A 36 -6.66 26.16 1.77
CA ASP A 36 -5.70 26.45 2.85
C ASP A 36 -6.02 25.63 4.11
N GLN A 37 -7.30 25.45 4.42
CA GLN A 37 -7.75 24.58 5.51
C GLN A 37 -7.30 23.12 5.30
N GLN A 38 -7.51 22.56 4.11
CA GLN A 38 -7.07 21.18 3.82
C GLN A 38 -5.55 21.06 3.92
N ARG A 39 -4.78 22.06 3.49
CA ARG A 39 -3.33 22.07 3.61
C ARG A 39 -2.88 22.07 5.06
N GLU A 40 -3.49 22.90 5.91
CA GLU A 40 -3.21 22.94 7.35
C GLU A 40 -3.55 21.61 8.03
N GLN A 41 -4.73 21.04 7.72
CA GLN A 41 -5.16 19.75 8.24
C GLN A 41 -4.22 18.62 7.83
N LEU A 42 -3.75 18.58 6.58
CA LEU A 42 -2.78 17.60 6.11
C LEU A 42 -1.42 17.75 6.82
N LEU A 43 -0.94 18.97 7.05
CA LEU A 43 0.29 19.20 7.82
C LEU A 43 0.15 18.77 9.28
N GLU A 44 -1.01 19.02 9.91
CA GLU A 44 -1.33 18.52 11.24
C GLU A 44 -1.29 16.97 11.26
N ASP A 45 -1.94 16.33 10.28
CA ASP A 45 -1.96 14.87 10.15
C ASP A 45 -0.55 14.30 9.98
N ALA A 46 0.31 14.92 9.16
CA ALA A 46 1.69 14.50 9.01
C ALA A 46 2.49 14.65 10.31
N ARG A 47 2.30 15.73 11.08
CA ARG A 47 2.92 15.88 12.40
C ARG A 47 2.43 14.83 13.38
N THR A 48 1.14 14.51 13.37
CA THR A 48 0.59 13.42 14.18
C THR A 48 1.21 12.09 13.78
N ALA A 49 1.21 11.73 12.50
CA ALA A 49 1.81 10.47 12.02
C ALA A 49 3.31 10.38 12.36
N TRP A 50 4.04 11.50 12.32
CA TRP A 50 5.45 11.56 12.71
C TRP A 50 5.69 11.17 14.18
N GLN A 51 4.74 11.40 15.08
CA GLN A 51 4.87 11.03 16.50
C GLN A 51 5.10 9.53 16.69
N PHE A 52 4.64 8.67 15.76
CA PHE A 52 4.99 7.25 15.78
C PHE A 52 6.51 7.02 15.73
N PHE A 53 7.20 7.84 14.93
CA PHE A 53 8.64 7.77 14.70
C PHE A 53 9.48 8.46 15.80
N GLU A 54 8.81 9.15 16.72
CA GLU A 54 9.38 9.79 17.90
C GLU A 54 9.24 8.86 19.11
N GLN A 55 10.06 7.80 19.16
CA GLN A 55 10.06 6.87 20.30
C GLN A 55 11.12 7.29 21.33
N PRO A 56 10.73 7.81 22.51
CA PRO A 56 11.69 8.33 23.50
C PRO A 56 12.60 7.23 24.07
N GLY A 57 13.88 7.57 24.29
CA GLY A 57 14.79 6.78 25.13
C GLY A 57 15.46 5.56 24.49
N ARG A 58 15.47 5.42 23.15
CA ARG A 58 16.04 4.24 22.48
C ARG A 58 17.22 4.58 21.55
N GLN A 59 18.24 3.72 21.57
CA GLN A 59 19.58 3.97 20.99
C GLN A 59 19.66 3.93 19.45
N HIS A 60 18.63 3.44 18.76
CA HIS A 60 18.63 3.34 17.29
C HIS A 60 17.93 4.55 16.69
N THR A 61 18.70 5.57 16.33
CA THR A 61 18.23 6.89 15.90
C THR A 61 17.45 6.91 14.58
N GLY A 62 17.17 5.77 13.94
CA GLY A 62 16.57 5.69 12.61
C GLY A 62 15.59 4.56 12.35
N LEU A 63 15.35 3.66 13.31
CA LEU A 63 14.39 2.56 13.18
C LEU A 63 13.38 2.61 14.32
N VAL A 64 12.21 2.04 14.07
CA VAL A 64 11.09 1.95 15.02
C VAL A 64 10.46 0.56 14.96
N PRO A 65 9.72 0.13 16.02
CA PRO A 65 8.91 -1.08 15.94
C PRO A 65 8.02 -1.10 14.70
N ALA A 66 7.71 -2.29 14.20
CA ALA A 66 6.70 -2.44 13.16
C ALA A 66 5.29 -2.15 13.70
N ASN A 67 5.05 -2.43 14.98
CA ASN A 67 3.76 -2.25 15.64
C ASN A 67 3.94 -1.95 17.13
N ILE A 68 3.04 -1.16 17.72
CA ILE A 68 2.95 -0.88 19.16
C ILE A 68 1.49 -0.98 19.62
N TRP A 69 1.28 -1.34 20.89
CA TRP A 69 -0.03 -1.35 21.53
C TRP A 69 0.09 -0.87 22.97
N GLN A 70 -0.98 -0.29 23.50
CA GLN A 70 -1.02 0.17 24.87
C GLN A 70 -1.22 -1.01 25.83
N GLU A 71 -0.37 -1.12 26.85
CA GLU A 71 -0.49 -2.13 27.92
C GLU A 71 -0.92 -1.49 29.25
N GLY A 72 -0.77 -0.18 29.39
CA GLY A 72 -1.22 0.59 30.56
C GLY A 72 -1.05 2.09 30.36
N PRO A 73 -1.28 2.91 31.41
CA PRO A 73 -0.99 4.34 31.36
C PRO A 73 0.50 4.58 31.06
N ASN A 74 0.79 5.17 29.91
CA ASN A 74 2.16 5.42 29.42
C ASN A 74 3.05 4.17 29.29
N GLN A 75 2.48 2.97 29.19
CA GLN A 75 3.22 1.73 28.96
C GLN A 75 2.76 1.08 27.66
N PHE A 76 3.72 0.66 26.84
CA PHE A 76 3.48 0.13 25.51
C PHE A 76 4.27 -1.14 25.28
N GLY A 77 3.56 -2.16 24.80
CA GLY A 77 4.17 -3.29 24.14
C GLY A 77 4.59 -2.90 22.72
N SER A 78 5.54 -3.65 22.16
CA SER A 78 6.01 -3.37 20.80
C SER A 78 6.45 -4.63 20.07
N TYR A 79 6.12 -4.70 18.78
CA TYR A 79 6.61 -5.71 17.86
C TYR A 79 7.85 -5.19 17.14
N ARG A 80 9.02 -5.69 17.54
CA ARG A 80 10.33 -5.12 17.18
C ARG A 80 11.04 -5.86 16.03
N ILE A 81 10.32 -6.76 15.38
CA ILE A 81 10.79 -7.49 14.20
C ILE A 81 10.26 -6.75 12.98
N VAL A 82 11.16 -6.28 12.13
CA VAL A 82 10.84 -5.58 10.89
C VAL A 82 11.12 -6.44 9.67
N THR A 83 10.31 -6.27 8.63
CA THR A 83 10.58 -6.76 7.27
C THR A 83 11.27 -5.67 6.44
N MET A 84 11.67 -6.01 5.21
CA MET A 84 12.19 -5.00 4.29
C MET A 84 11.11 -4.03 3.80
N TRP A 85 9.82 -4.40 3.88
CA TRP A 85 8.71 -3.50 3.62
C TRP A 85 8.69 -2.36 4.64
N ASP A 86 8.74 -2.71 5.93
CA ASP A 86 8.78 -1.74 7.04
C ASP A 86 9.98 -0.79 6.93
N VAL A 87 11.15 -1.32 6.56
CA VAL A 87 12.37 -0.50 6.41
C VAL A 87 12.25 0.46 5.22
N GLY A 88 11.63 0.02 4.12
CA GLY A 88 11.28 0.89 2.99
C GLY A 88 10.34 2.02 3.42
N SER A 89 9.28 1.68 4.17
CA SER A 89 8.33 2.63 4.74
C SER A 89 9.00 3.65 5.67
N ILE A 90 9.90 3.21 6.56
CA ILE A 90 10.64 4.11 7.47
C ILE A 90 11.53 5.08 6.68
N LEU A 91 12.20 4.61 5.61
CA LEU A 91 13.05 5.47 4.78
C LEU A 91 12.21 6.53 4.04
N LEU A 92 11.10 6.14 3.42
CA LEU A 92 10.21 7.06 2.72
C LEU A 92 9.52 8.04 3.68
N ALA A 93 9.11 7.59 4.87
CA ALA A 93 8.62 8.43 5.95
C ALA A 93 9.64 9.49 6.37
N THR A 94 10.90 9.10 6.56
CA THR A 94 12.00 10.00 6.95
C THR A 94 12.27 11.06 5.88
N ILE A 95 12.27 10.66 4.60
CA ILE A 95 12.41 11.59 3.45
C ILE A 95 11.21 12.55 3.40
N SER A 96 10.00 12.03 3.59
CA SER A 96 8.77 12.82 3.53
C SER A 96 8.69 13.82 4.69
N ALA A 97 9.01 13.42 5.92
CA ALA A 97 9.03 14.30 7.09
C ALA A 97 10.05 15.44 6.93
N HIS A 98 11.22 15.16 6.35
CA HIS A 98 12.21 16.19 6.03
C HIS A 98 11.71 17.14 4.95
N ALA A 99 11.13 16.62 3.87
CA ALA A 99 10.54 17.44 2.80
C ALA A 99 9.38 18.33 3.29
N LEU A 100 8.64 17.87 4.30
CA LEU A 100 7.56 18.62 4.95
C LEU A 100 8.05 19.60 6.03
N GLY A 101 9.35 19.64 6.33
CA GLY A 101 9.92 20.49 7.37
C GLY A 101 9.54 20.07 8.79
N ILE A 102 9.07 18.83 8.98
CA ILE A 102 8.73 18.27 10.31
C ILE A 102 10.01 17.96 11.09
N ILE A 103 11.07 17.51 10.40
CA ILE A 103 12.39 17.28 10.98
C ILE A 103 13.46 18.12 10.30
N ASN A 104 14.46 18.53 11.08
CA ASN A 104 15.62 19.28 10.57
C ASN A 104 16.71 18.35 10.01
N ASP A 105 17.72 18.94 9.36
CA ASP A 105 18.83 18.23 8.74
C ASP A 105 19.64 17.36 9.72
N GLY A 106 19.74 17.80 10.98
CA GLY A 106 20.48 17.09 12.02
C GLY A 106 19.79 15.79 12.43
N GLU A 107 18.47 15.85 12.64
CA GLU A 107 17.66 14.66 12.92
C GLU A 107 17.59 13.74 11.69
N PHE A 108 17.37 14.30 10.51
CA PHE A 108 17.35 13.55 9.25
C PHE A 108 18.66 12.76 9.07
N SER A 109 19.81 13.41 9.22
CA SER A 109 21.12 12.77 9.09
C SER A 109 21.32 11.61 10.08
N LYS A 110 20.88 11.77 11.34
CA LYS A 110 20.97 10.72 12.37
C LYS A 110 20.07 9.53 12.03
N ARG A 111 18.86 9.77 11.51
CA ARG A 111 17.93 8.72 11.07
C ARG A 111 18.48 7.94 9.89
N ILE A 112 18.94 8.65 8.86
CA ILE A 112 19.57 8.04 7.69
C ILE A 112 20.81 7.21 8.05
N ALA A 113 21.64 7.68 8.98
CA ALA A 113 22.79 6.91 9.46
C ALA A 113 22.37 5.59 10.14
N GLY A 114 21.30 5.61 10.95
CA GLY A 114 20.73 4.41 11.56
C GLY A 114 20.21 3.41 10.53
N ILE A 115 19.45 3.88 9.54
CA ILE A 115 18.91 3.04 8.45
C ILE A 115 20.07 2.42 7.62
N ASN A 116 21.07 3.21 7.25
CA ASN A 116 22.25 2.74 6.52
C ASN A 116 23.02 1.66 7.32
N SER A 117 23.21 1.86 8.64
CA SER A 117 23.83 0.88 9.53
C SER A 117 23.05 -0.44 9.55
N PHE A 118 21.72 -0.37 9.67
CA PHE A 118 20.85 -1.54 9.61
C PHE A 118 20.98 -2.29 8.29
N LEU A 119 20.82 -1.60 7.15
CA LEU A 119 20.83 -2.22 5.81
C LEU A 119 22.15 -2.95 5.51
N ARG A 120 23.27 -2.49 6.06
CA ARG A 120 24.58 -3.15 5.91
C ARG A 120 24.72 -4.43 6.75
N LYS A 121 23.94 -4.56 7.83
CA LYS A 121 24.00 -5.66 8.80
C LYS A 121 22.88 -6.68 8.62
N ALA A 122 21.68 -6.25 8.24
CA ALA A 122 20.48 -7.07 8.06
C ALA A 122 20.55 -7.91 6.78
N ILE A 123 21.44 -8.90 6.78
CA ILE A 123 21.86 -9.63 5.59
C ILE A 123 21.66 -11.12 5.78
N TYR A 124 21.06 -11.74 4.77
CA TYR A 124 20.93 -13.17 4.62
C TYR A 124 21.92 -13.68 3.57
N THR A 125 22.52 -14.86 3.81
CA THR A 125 23.39 -15.51 2.83
C THR A 125 22.73 -16.80 2.33
N TYR A 126 22.54 -16.90 1.02
CA TYR A 126 22.00 -18.08 0.36
C TYR A 126 22.98 -18.63 -0.68
N ARG A 127 23.61 -19.78 -0.40
CA ARG A 127 24.59 -20.40 -1.32
C ARG A 127 25.70 -19.41 -1.76
N GLY A 128 26.18 -18.60 -0.82
CA GLY A 128 27.18 -17.55 -1.07
C GLY A 128 26.63 -16.23 -1.61
N ALA A 129 25.36 -16.17 -2.01
CA ALA A 129 24.70 -14.93 -2.42
C ALA A 129 24.29 -14.09 -1.21
N ARG A 130 24.70 -12.82 -1.19
CA ARG A 130 24.35 -11.84 -0.15
C ARG A 130 23.04 -11.15 -0.49
N LEU A 131 22.05 -11.22 0.38
CA LEU A 131 20.69 -10.70 0.14
C LEU A 131 20.17 -9.93 1.36
N PRO A 132 19.19 -9.01 1.20
CA PRO A 132 18.44 -8.47 2.32
C PRO A 132 17.80 -9.60 3.14
N ASN A 133 17.89 -9.53 4.46
CA ASN A 133 17.28 -10.53 5.34
C ASN A 133 15.74 -10.38 5.39
N PHE A 134 15.02 -11.49 5.49
CA PHE A 134 13.56 -11.50 5.53
C PHE A 134 13.00 -10.80 6.78
N ARG A 135 13.43 -11.21 7.99
CA ARG A 135 12.92 -10.63 9.25
C ARG A 135 14.02 -10.40 10.25
N THR A 136 14.16 -9.16 10.70
CA THR A 136 15.28 -8.72 11.53
C THR A 136 14.77 -8.03 12.78
N ASP A 137 15.35 -8.37 13.92
CA ASP A 137 15.11 -7.67 15.18
C ASP A 137 15.89 -6.35 15.19
N ILE A 138 15.21 -5.22 15.41
CA ILE A 138 15.82 -3.90 15.29
C ILE A 138 16.77 -3.54 16.43
N ASP A 139 16.71 -4.23 17.58
CA ASP A 139 17.62 -3.98 18.70
C ASP A 139 18.95 -4.68 18.51
N THR A 140 18.87 -5.97 18.21
CA THR A 140 20.02 -6.86 18.09
C THR A 140 20.62 -6.84 16.69
N LEU A 141 19.85 -6.37 15.69
CA LEU A 141 20.18 -6.42 14.26
C LEU A 141 20.38 -7.86 13.75
N LYS A 142 19.89 -8.85 14.49
CA LYS A 142 19.98 -10.27 14.16
C LYS A 142 18.75 -10.72 13.39
N SER A 143 18.96 -11.71 12.52
CA SER A 143 17.87 -12.41 11.86
C SER A 143 17.05 -13.18 12.88
N VAL A 144 15.72 -12.98 12.86
CA VAL A 144 14.76 -13.81 13.60
C VAL A 144 14.23 -14.92 12.71
N GLU A 145 14.05 -14.63 11.43
CA GLU A 145 13.67 -15.61 10.42
C GLU A 145 14.54 -15.42 9.19
N SER A 146 15.47 -16.36 8.99
CA SER A 146 16.43 -16.31 7.89
C SER A 146 15.75 -16.61 6.56
N GLY A 147 15.93 -15.69 5.61
CA GLY A 147 15.37 -15.81 4.29
C GLY A 147 15.50 -14.53 3.49
N TYR A 148 14.84 -14.52 2.34
CA TYR A 148 14.65 -13.38 1.46
C TYR A 148 13.18 -13.36 1.03
N ASP A 149 12.49 -12.24 1.25
CA ASP A 149 11.14 -12.06 0.71
C ASP A 149 11.17 -11.01 -0.41
N ALA A 150 10.81 -11.45 -1.61
CA ALA A 150 10.86 -10.62 -2.80
C ALA A 150 9.83 -9.48 -2.79
N THR A 151 8.68 -9.68 -2.14
CA THR A 151 7.59 -8.70 -2.06
C THR A 151 7.96 -7.59 -1.08
N ASP A 152 8.41 -7.96 0.12
CA ASP A 152 8.87 -6.99 1.12
C ASP A 152 10.07 -6.18 0.60
N THR A 153 11.00 -6.87 -0.07
CA THR A 153 12.17 -6.22 -0.66
C THR A 153 11.82 -5.26 -1.80
N ALA A 154 10.69 -5.47 -2.50
CA ALA A 154 10.28 -4.58 -3.58
C ALA A 154 9.99 -3.15 -3.08
N ARG A 155 9.30 -2.99 -1.93
CA ARG A 155 9.10 -1.64 -1.36
C ARG A 155 10.41 -1.01 -0.93
N LEU A 156 11.34 -1.79 -0.37
CA LEU A 156 12.68 -1.31 -0.10
C LEU A 156 13.40 -0.84 -1.38
N PHE A 157 13.26 -1.56 -2.50
CA PHE A 157 13.86 -1.14 -3.77
C PHE A 157 13.30 0.19 -4.25
N VAL A 158 12.00 0.42 -4.11
CA VAL A 158 11.40 1.72 -4.42
C VAL A 158 11.99 2.81 -3.52
N ALA A 159 11.99 2.60 -2.21
CA ALA A 159 12.54 3.55 -1.24
C ALA A 159 14.01 3.90 -1.51
N MET A 160 14.84 2.88 -1.79
CA MET A 160 16.25 3.04 -2.11
C MET A 160 16.46 3.76 -3.45
N TYR A 161 15.57 3.53 -4.43
CA TYR A 161 15.65 4.20 -5.72
C TYR A 161 15.28 5.67 -5.59
N VAL A 162 14.20 5.99 -4.87
CA VAL A 162 13.82 7.37 -4.51
C VAL A 162 14.98 8.07 -3.79
N ALA A 163 15.55 7.43 -2.76
CA ALA A 163 16.69 8.00 -2.03
C ALA A 163 17.92 8.24 -2.91
N SER A 164 18.18 7.33 -3.86
CA SER A 164 19.25 7.47 -4.85
C SER A 164 19.00 8.66 -5.78
N GLN A 165 17.79 8.83 -6.32
CA GLN A 165 17.48 9.94 -7.23
C GLN A 165 17.52 11.28 -6.52
N ARG A 166 17.01 11.34 -5.29
CA ARG A 166 17.06 12.53 -4.43
C ARG A 166 18.44 12.81 -3.84
N LYS A 167 19.43 11.96 -4.09
CA LYS A 167 20.81 12.07 -3.58
C LYS A 167 20.85 12.26 -2.06
N VAL A 168 20.05 11.46 -1.33
CA VAL A 168 19.93 11.56 0.13
C VAL A 168 21.32 11.51 0.81
N PRO A 169 21.73 12.59 1.51
CA PRO A 169 23.02 12.63 2.19
C PRO A 169 23.20 11.48 3.19
N GLY A 170 24.37 10.85 3.20
CA GLY A 170 24.69 9.76 4.13
C GLY A 170 24.14 8.38 3.75
N LEU A 171 23.31 8.26 2.70
CA LEU A 171 22.82 6.99 2.18
C LEU A 171 23.30 6.73 0.75
N ASN A 172 24.33 5.90 0.60
CA ASN A 172 24.75 5.45 -0.73
C ASN A 172 23.87 4.28 -1.21
N ALA A 173 22.64 4.60 -1.61
CA ALA A 173 21.63 3.60 -1.94
C ALA A 173 22.05 2.69 -3.11
N ARG A 174 22.66 3.25 -4.16
CA ARG A 174 23.17 2.44 -5.29
C ARG A 174 24.24 1.45 -4.86
N GLN A 175 25.18 1.86 -4.01
CA GLN A 175 26.23 0.99 -3.52
C GLN A 175 25.68 -0.13 -2.62
N ILE A 176 24.69 0.18 -1.77
CA ILE A 176 24.04 -0.84 -0.93
C ILE A 176 23.34 -1.88 -1.81
N VAL A 177 22.51 -1.45 -2.76
CA VAL A 177 21.79 -2.38 -3.64
C VAL A 177 22.77 -3.20 -4.50
N ALA A 178 23.82 -2.59 -5.03
CA ALA A 178 24.86 -3.29 -5.79
C ALA A 178 25.66 -4.30 -4.94
N SER A 179 25.61 -4.21 -3.60
CA SER A 179 26.24 -5.19 -2.71
C SER A 179 25.42 -6.47 -2.53
N TRP A 180 24.17 -6.49 -3.03
CA TRP A 180 23.29 -7.65 -2.97
C TRP A 180 23.31 -8.41 -4.30
N ASN A 181 23.32 -9.74 -4.23
CA ASN A 181 23.32 -10.64 -5.39
C ASN A 181 21.89 -10.96 -5.84
N LEU A 182 21.13 -9.91 -6.18
CA LEU A 182 19.69 -9.99 -6.47
C LEU A 182 19.38 -10.76 -7.77
N ASP A 183 20.32 -10.86 -8.70
CA ASP A 183 20.18 -11.71 -9.89
C ASP A 183 19.98 -13.19 -9.50
N LYS A 184 20.47 -13.61 -8.34
CA LYS A 184 20.32 -14.98 -7.82
C LYS A 184 18.92 -15.29 -7.28
N THR A 185 18.07 -14.27 -7.13
CA THR A 185 16.67 -14.45 -6.70
C THR A 185 15.71 -14.47 -7.89
N ILE A 186 16.22 -14.52 -9.13
CA ILE A 186 15.43 -14.66 -10.34
C ILE A 186 15.76 -16.00 -11.00
N ARG A 187 14.76 -16.88 -11.08
CA ARG A 187 14.94 -18.23 -11.64
C ARG A 187 14.09 -18.39 -12.89
N LYS A 188 14.74 -18.64 -14.04
CA LYS A 188 14.05 -18.75 -15.34
C LYS A 188 13.15 -17.53 -15.65
N GLY A 189 13.57 -16.35 -15.21
CA GLY A 189 12.82 -15.11 -15.33
C GLY A 189 11.74 -14.91 -14.25
N GLU A 190 11.48 -15.86 -13.36
CA GLU A 190 10.52 -15.67 -12.26
C GLU A 190 11.19 -15.06 -11.03
N ILE A 191 10.58 -14.01 -10.48
CA ILE A 191 10.98 -13.42 -9.20
C ILE A 191 10.67 -14.43 -8.09
N CYS A 192 11.67 -14.76 -7.27
CA CYS A 192 11.58 -15.79 -6.24
C CYS A 192 11.90 -15.25 -4.84
N SER A 193 11.23 -15.83 -3.84
CA SER A 193 11.57 -15.69 -2.43
C SER A 193 12.37 -16.90 -1.96
N ILE A 194 13.11 -16.74 -0.85
CA ILE A 194 13.81 -17.81 -0.16
C ILE A 194 13.26 -17.90 1.26
N LYS A 195 12.49 -18.95 1.56
CA LYS A 195 11.97 -19.21 2.90
C LYS A 195 12.40 -20.61 3.33
N GLN A 196 12.86 -20.75 4.57
CA GLN A 196 13.36 -22.03 5.10
C GLN A 196 14.43 -22.68 4.19
N GLY A 197 15.30 -21.86 3.59
CA GLY A 197 16.35 -22.32 2.66
C GLY A 197 15.85 -22.81 1.29
N LYS A 198 14.55 -22.73 1.01
CA LYS A 198 13.95 -23.10 -0.27
C LYS A 198 13.67 -21.87 -1.11
N LEU A 199 14.25 -21.85 -2.32
CA LEU A 199 13.93 -20.87 -3.35
C LEU A 199 12.63 -21.30 -4.07
N SER A 200 11.63 -20.42 -4.09
CA SER A 200 10.34 -20.64 -4.76
C SER A 200 9.82 -19.35 -5.39
N PRO A 201 9.00 -19.42 -6.44
CA PRO A 201 8.32 -18.24 -6.99
C PRO A 201 7.63 -17.44 -5.89
N ALA A 202 7.74 -16.12 -5.97
CA ALA A 202 7.09 -15.24 -5.00
C ALA A 202 5.58 -15.14 -5.27
N GLU A 203 4.79 -15.20 -4.21
CA GLU A 203 3.34 -15.05 -4.25
C GLU A 203 2.97 -13.60 -3.92
N PHE A 204 2.90 -12.75 -4.94
CA PHE A 204 2.62 -11.32 -4.78
C PHE A 204 1.24 -10.88 -5.28
N TYR A 205 0.36 -11.81 -5.71
CA TYR A 205 -1.04 -11.53 -6.13
C TYR A 205 -1.21 -10.18 -6.87
N VAL A 206 -1.98 -9.23 -6.32
CA VAL A 206 -2.19 -7.88 -6.90
C VAL A 206 -0.95 -6.96 -6.76
N TYR A 207 -0.06 -7.20 -5.80
CA TYR A 207 1.20 -6.45 -5.65
C TYR A 207 2.17 -6.70 -6.81
N ARG A 208 1.93 -7.69 -7.67
CA ARG A 208 2.81 -8.06 -8.79
C ARG A 208 3.26 -6.90 -9.66
N TYR A 209 2.36 -5.94 -9.92
CA TYR A 209 2.65 -4.79 -10.79
C TYR A 209 3.60 -3.82 -10.10
N TYR A 210 3.39 -3.56 -8.81
CA TYR A 210 4.28 -2.77 -7.97
C TYR A 210 5.65 -3.45 -7.81
N VAL A 211 5.67 -4.76 -7.53
CA VAL A 211 6.90 -5.57 -7.39
C VAL A 211 7.71 -5.57 -8.68
N SER A 212 7.06 -5.86 -9.82
CA SER A 212 7.69 -5.80 -11.14
C SER A 212 8.34 -4.45 -11.37
N ARG A 213 7.60 -3.36 -11.10
CA ARG A 213 8.10 -2.01 -11.30
C ARG A 213 9.33 -1.73 -10.43
N ALA A 214 9.33 -2.17 -9.18
CA ALA A 214 10.45 -2.00 -8.26
C ALA A 214 11.73 -2.70 -8.76
N TYR A 215 11.61 -3.89 -9.37
CA TYR A 215 12.74 -4.62 -9.94
C TYR A 215 13.26 -3.95 -11.22
N ASP A 216 12.37 -3.44 -12.07
CA ASP A 216 12.72 -2.69 -13.27
C ASP A 216 13.57 -1.44 -12.96
N LEU A 217 13.30 -0.73 -11.85
CA LEU A 217 14.07 0.44 -11.42
C LEU A 217 15.57 0.14 -11.25
N TRP A 218 15.90 -1.09 -10.89
CA TRP A 218 17.27 -1.55 -10.67
C TRP A 218 17.82 -2.40 -11.83
N GLY A 219 17.09 -2.49 -12.95
CA GLY A 219 17.53 -3.24 -14.13
C GLY A 219 17.55 -4.76 -13.95
N LEU A 220 16.82 -5.28 -12.96
CA LEU A 220 16.73 -6.71 -12.69
C LEU A 220 15.77 -7.37 -13.69
N LYS A 221 16.32 -8.06 -14.69
CA LYS A 221 15.53 -8.68 -15.75
C LYS A 221 14.68 -9.84 -15.22
N HIS A 222 13.36 -9.77 -15.41
CA HIS A 222 12.41 -10.84 -15.11
C HIS A 222 11.33 -10.94 -16.22
N ASN A 223 10.55 -12.02 -16.20
CA ASN A 223 9.41 -12.21 -17.10
C ASN A 223 8.31 -11.19 -16.78
N PRO A 224 7.50 -10.79 -17.78
CA PRO A 224 6.31 -9.98 -17.52
C PRO A 224 5.39 -10.62 -16.46
N VAL A 225 4.89 -9.80 -15.54
CA VAL A 225 3.95 -10.24 -14.49
C VAL A 225 2.51 -10.37 -14.96
N THR A 226 2.25 -9.96 -16.20
CA THR A 226 0.98 -10.09 -16.91
C THR A 226 1.23 -10.62 -18.31
N LYS A 227 0.28 -11.41 -18.82
CA LYS A 227 0.33 -11.93 -20.21
C LYS A 227 -0.46 -11.05 -21.17
N VAL A 228 -1.26 -10.11 -20.66
CA VAL A 228 -2.09 -9.24 -21.48
C VAL A 228 -1.29 -8.02 -21.95
N GLN A 229 -1.72 -7.45 -23.08
CA GLN A 229 -1.18 -6.18 -23.53
C GLN A 229 -1.56 -5.07 -22.55
N SER A 230 -0.72 -4.02 -22.50
CA SER A 230 -0.98 -2.88 -21.62
C SER A 230 -2.35 -2.24 -21.90
N PRO A 231 -3.14 -1.89 -20.86
CA PRO A 231 -4.45 -1.25 -21.03
C PRO A 231 -4.45 0.01 -21.90
N LYS A 232 -3.31 0.73 -22.00
CA LYS A 232 -3.17 1.91 -22.87
C LYS A 232 -3.30 1.61 -24.37
N ALA A 233 -3.21 0.34 -24.77
CA ALA A 233 -3.31 -0.07 -26.18
C ALA A 233 -4.77 -0.09 -26.69
N GLY A 234 -5.77 0.07 -25.81
CA GLY A 234 -7.18 0.25 -26.18
C GLY A 234 -8.14 -0.56 -25.30
N GLU A 235 -9.43 -0.48 -25.63
CA GLU A 235 -10.52 -1.14 -24.87
C GLU A 235 -10.37 -2.67 -24.80
N GLY A 236 -9.91 -3.32 -25.87
CA GLY A 236 -9.68 -4.77 -25.87
C GLY A 236 -8.64 -5.21 -24.83
N PRO A 237 -7.40 -4.67 -24.87
CA PRO A 237 -6.40 -4.87 -23.82
C PRO A 237 -6.87 -4.49 -22.41
N ARG A 238 -7.61 -3.38 -22.26
CA ARG A 238 -8.21 -3.00 -20.98
C ARG A 238 -9.16 -4.08 -20.45
N GLN A 239 -10.04 -4.61 -21.29
CA GLN A 239 -10.98 -5.67 -20.89
C GLN A 239 -10.26 -6.99 -20.57
N ALA A 240 -9.23 -7.34 -21.34
CA ALA A 240 -8.41 -8.52 -21.06
C ALA A 240 -7.70 -8.40 -19.70
N PHE A 241 -7.24 -7.20 -19.35
CA PHE A 241 -6.65 -6.94 -18.04
C PHE A 241 -7.66 -7.10 -16.91
N ILE A 242 -8.88 -6.59 -17.07
CA ILE A 242 -9.96 -6.77 -16.09
C ILE A 242 -10.28 -8.26 -15.89
N GLU A 243 -10.28 -9.05 -16.96
CA GLU A 243 -10.47 -10.49 -16.86
C GLU A 243 -9.30 -11.18 -16.15
N GLU A 244 -8.05 -10.75 -16.38
CA GLU A 244 -6.90 -11.22 -15.60
C GLU A 244 -7.06 -10.88 -14.10
N LEU A 245 -7.54 -9.67 -13.76
CA LEU A 245 -7.77 -9.28 -12.36
C LEU A 245 -8.74 -10.21 -11.63
N LYS A 246 -9.81 -10.69 -12.30
CA LYS A 246 -10.73 -11.68 -11.72
C LYS A 246 -10.07 -13.01 -11.36
N GLN A 247 -9.00 -13.38 -12.06
CA GLN A 247 -8.33 -14.67 -11.87
C GLN A 247 -7.21 -14.61 -10.82
N ILE A 248 -6.66 -13.43 -10.52
CA ILE A 248 -5.55 -13.27 -9.56
C ILE A 248 -6.03 -13.05 -8.12
N GLY A 249 -7.30 -12.73 -7.91
CA GLY A 249 -7.90 -12.48 -6.60
C GLY A 249 -8.21 -11.01 -6.31
N PRO A 250 -8.59 -10.68 -5.07
CA PRO A 250 -9.06 -9.35 -4.74
C PRO A 250 -8.00 -8.27 -4.94
N ILE A 251 -8.44 -7.12 -5.45
CA ILE A 251 -7.62 -5.93 -5.57
C ILE A 251 -7.75 -5.05 -4.32
N SER A 252 -6.66 -4.37 -3.95
CA SER A 252 -6.59 -3.47 -2.79
C SER A 252 -6.02 -2.11 -3.19
N SER A 253 -6.24 -1.10 -2.34
CA SER A 253 -5.88 0.30 -2.66
C SER A 253 -4.36 0.53 -2.67
N GLU A 254 -3.65 0.00 -1.66
CA GLU A 254 -2.26 0.38 -1.37
C GLU A 254 -1.24 0.08 -2.48
N PRO A 255 -1.22 -1.07 -3.18
CA PRO A 255 -0.17 -1.32 -4.17
C PRO A 255 -0.20 -0.32 -5.33
N SER A 256 -1.39 0.03 -5.80
CA SER A 256 -1.56 0.94 -6.95
C SER A 256 -1.46 2.41 -6.53
N LEU A 257 -2.04 2.81 -5.39
CA LEU A 257 -1.93 4.18 -4.91
C LEU A 257 -0.51 4.52 -4.44
N SER A 258 0.17 3.60 -3.74
CA SER A 258 1.56 3.81 -3.34
C SER A 258 2.44 3.95 -4.58
N GLN A 259 2.20 3.17 -5.64
CA GLN A 259 2.89 3.38 -6.91
C GLN A 259 2.68 4.80 -7.46
N VAL A 260 1.44 5.32 -7.46
CA VAL A 260 1.15 6.68 -7.93
C VAL A 260 1.91 7.73 -7.12
N VAL A 261 1.89 7.61 -5.80
CA VAL A 261 2.54 8.54 -4.86
C VAL A 261 4.07 8.47 -4.94
N GLU A 262 4.64 7.28 -5.02
CA GLU A 262 6.08 7.06 -4.95
C GLU A 262 6.76 7.23 -6.31
N LEU A 263 6.17 6.67 -7.38
CA LEU A 263 6.79 6.48 -8.71
C LEU A 263 6.02 7.14 -9.86
N GLY A 264 4.76 7.48 -9.65
CA GLY A 264 3.83 7.91 -10.68
C GLY A 264 2.94 6.78 -11.22
N SER A 265 1.88 7.21 -11.90
CA SER A 265 0.84 6.30 -12.42
C SER A 265 1.35 5.35 -13.50
N SER A 266 0.61 4.25 -13.70
CA SER A 266 0.78 3.35 -14.84
C SER A 266 -0.58 2.92 -15.38
N PRO A 267 -0.68 2.48 -16.65
CA PRO A 267 -1.94 2.03 -17.22
C PRO A 267 -2.64 0.91 -16.44
N HIS A 268 -1.87 0.02 -15.77
CA HIS A 268 -2.44 -1.04 -14.95
C HIS A 268 -2.99 -0.50 -13.62
N ALA A 269 -2.23 0.39 -12.97
CA ALA A 269 -2.67 1.06 -11.75
C ALA A 269 -3.94 1.89 -12.00
N GLU A 270 -4.03 2.60 -13.12
CA GLU A 270 -5.22 3.39 -13.48
C GLU A 270 -6.48 2.52 -13.59
N VAL A 271 -6.39 1.34 -14.19
CA VAL A 271 -7.55 0.44 -14.30
C VAL A 271 -7.93 -0.12 -12.93
N ILE A 272 -6.96 -0.54 -12.12
CA ILE A 272 -7.22 -1.05 -10.75
C ILE A 272 -7.91 0.01 -9.90
N LEU A 273 -7.40 1.25 -9.95
CA LEU A 273 -7.92 2.36 -9.16
C LEU A 273 -9.29 2.84 -9.67
N ASP A 274 -9.51 2.91 -10.99
CA ASP A 274 -10.82 3.23 -11.55
C ASP A 274 -11.91 2.25 -11.09
N ILE A 275 -11.58 0.95 -11.03
CA ILE A 275 -12.51 -0.08 -10.57
C ILE A 275 -12.77 0.05 -9.07
N LEU A 276 -11.73 0.17 -8.25
CA LEU A 276 -11.87 0.31 -6.80
C LEU A 276 -12.64 1.57 -6.41
N ASP A 277 -12.30 2.72 -7.01
CA ASP A 277 -12.96 3.99 -6.71
C ASP A 277 -14.47 3.90 -6.97
N LYS A 278 -14.85 3.43 -8.17
CA LYS A 278 -16.26 3.23 -8.54
C LYS A 278 -16.97 2.21 -7.65
N ALA A 279 -16.32 1.10 -7.30
CA ALA A 279 -16.92 0.07 -6.46
C ALA A 279 -17.17 0.58 -5.04
N GLN A 280 -16.21 1.29 -4.44
CA GLN A 280 -16.33 1.85 -3.09
C GLN A 280 -17.42 2.92 -3.03
N GLN A 281 -17.46 3.83 -4.02
CA GLN A 281 -18.50 4.85 -4.13
C GLN A 281 -19.89 4.24 -4.27
N ARG A 282 -20.04 3.25 -5.16
CA ARG A 282 -21.32 2.54 -5.34
C ARG A 282 -21.79 1.88 -4.05
N ARG A 283 -20.91 1.16 -3.34
CA ARG A 283 -21.26 0.55 -2.05
C ARG A 283 -21.72 1.61 -1.05
N TYR A 284 -21.08 2.78 -1.03
CA TYR A 284 -21.49 3.87 -0.16
C TYR A 284 -22.85 4.45 -0.54
N GLU A 285 -23.14 4.66 -1.83
CA GLU A 285 -24.44 5.12 -2.31
C GLU A 285 -25.57 4.14 -1.96
N GLU A 286 -25.31 2.83 -2.08
CA GLU A 286 -26.30 1.78 -1.82
C GLU A 286 -26.53 1.53 -0.32
N THR A 287 -25.50 1.68 0.52
CA THR A 287 -25.54 1.20 1.92
C THR A 287 -25.29 2.27 2.98
N GLY A 288 -24.79 3.45 2.58
CA GLY A 288 -24.29 4.48 3.48
C GLY A 288 -22.96 4.13 4.18
N ARG A 289 -22.36 2.96 3.90
CA ARG A 289 -21.12 2.52 4.54
C ARG A 289 -19.89 3.01 3.80
N LEU A 290 -19.03 3.76 4.50
CA LEU A 290 -17.72 4.12 3.98
C LEU A 290 -16.90 2.83 3.77
N THR A 291 -16.18 2.77 2.64
CA THR A 291 -15.40 1.60 2.23
C THR A 291 -14.03 2.06 1.75
N CYS A 292 -12.96 1.55 2.36
CA CYS A 292 -11.61 1.87 1.95
C CYS A 292 -10.68 0.69 2.25
N VAL A 293 -10.51 -0.19 1.25
CA VAL A 293 -9.88 -1.51 1.48
C VAL A 293 -8.38 -1.48 1.29
N SER A 294 -7.67 -2.10 2.23
CA SER A 294 -6.24 -2.40 2.17
C SER A 294 -5.90 -3.53 3.13
N GLU A 295 -4.72 -4.11 3.02
CA GLU A 295 -4.17 -4.89 4.13
C GLU A 295 -4.00 -4.03 5.39
N SER A 296 -4.17 -4.61 6.58
CA SER A 296 -4.02 -3.90 7.85
C SER A 296 -3.71 -4.86 9.00
N PRO A 297 -2.80 -4.49 9.92
CA PRO A 297 -2.72 -5.15 11.21
C PRO A 297 -4.01 -4.94 12.00
N VAL A 298 -4.38 -5.92 12.81
CA VAL A 298 -5.56 -5.91 13.67
C VAL A 298 -5.16 -6.17 15.12
N ASP A 299 -5.99 -5.75 16.06
CA ASP A 299 -5.77 -5.80 17.50
C ASP A 299 -6.27 -7.09 18.18
N ALA A 300 -6.54 -8.12 17.38
CA ALA A 300 -6.87 -9.46 17.85
C ALA A 300 -6.33 -10.50 16.87
N GLU A 301 -6.18 -11.76 17.31
CA GLU A 301 -5.80 -12.86 16.42
C GLU A 301 -6.71 -12.89 15.17
N PRO A 302 -6.14 -12.97 13.94
CA PRO A 302 -4.77 -13.36 13.58
C PRO A 302 -3.74 -12.22 13.43
N TRP A 303 -4.02 -11.04 14.00
CA TRP A 303 -3.12 -9.87 14.06
C TRP A 303 -2.85 -9.18 12.73
N PHE A 304 -3.27 -9.75 11.61
CA PHE A 304 -3.15 -9.16 10.29
C PHE A 304 -4.24 -9.65 9.33
N THR A 305 -4.77 -8.73 8.53
CA THR A 305 -5.79 -9.02 7.52
C THR A 305 -5.45 -8.41 6.16
N TYR A 306 -5.85 -9.10 5.09
CA TYR A 306 -5.86 -8.63 3.72
C TYR A 306 -7.29 -8.31 3.31
N GLN A 307 -7.58 -7.04 3.04
CA GLN A 307 -8.91 -6.60 2.64
C GLN A 307 -8.88 -6.09 1.22
N GLY A 308 -9.88 -6.48 0.43
CA GLY A 308 -9.91 -6.16 -0.99
C GLY A 308 -11.25 -6.42 -1.65
N TYR A 309 -11.33 -5.99 -2.90
CA TYR A 309 -12.49 -6.14 -3.77
C TYR A 309 -12.25 -7.25 -4.79
N ASP A 310 -13.04 -8.31 -4.73
CA ASP A 310 -12.97 -9.46 -5.64
C ASP A 310 -13.97 -9.31 -6.79
N LEU A 311 -13.45 -9.07 -8.00
CA LEU A 311 -14.24 -8.85 -9.21
C LEU A 311 -14.98 -10.11 -9.69
N ALA A 312 -14.65 -11.29 -9.16
CA ALA A 312 -15.31 -12.54 -9.49
C ALA A 312 -16.56 -12.79 -8.61
N ARG A 313 -16.86 -11.91 -7.66
CA ARG A 313 -17.97 -12.03 -6.71
C ARG A 313 -18.92 -10.85 -6.83
N ASP A 314 -20.14 -11.04 -6.36
CA ASP A 314 -21.20 -10.04 -6.41
C ASP A 314 -21.57 -9.50 -5.02
N GLY A 315 -22.08 -8.26 -5.01
CA GLY A 315 -22.61 -7.60 -3.82
C GLY A 315 -21.63 -7.56 -2.65
N GLU A 316 -22.13 -7.81 -1.45
CA GLU A 316 -21.34 -7.70 -0.21
C GLU A 316 -20.23 -8.77 -0.11
N THR A 317 -20.38 -9.89 -0.83
CA THR A 317 -19.37 -10.98 -0.83
C THR A 317 -18.11 -10.64 -1.61
N ALA A 318 -18.16 -9.61 -2.47
CA ALA A 318 -17.01 -9.07 -3.18
C ALA A 318 -16.03 -8.34 -2.26
N TRP A 319 -16.49 -7.86 -1.10
CA TRP A 319 -15.67 -7.16 -0.12
C TRP A 319 -15.04 -8.15 0.86
N THR A 320 -13.96 -8.76 0.40
CA THR A 320 -13.26 -9.86 1.07
C THR A 320 -12.35 -9.39 2.20
N VAL A 321 -12.20 -10.23 3.22
CA VAL A 321 -11.24 -10.06 4.32
C VAL A 321 -10.62 -11.43 4.56
N TYR A 322 -9.33 -11.56 4.26
CA TYR A 322 -8.55 -12.77 4.48
C TYR A 322 -7.51 -12.54 5.57
N SER A 323 -7.03 -13.61 6.18
CA SER A 323 -5.90 -13.55 7.11
C SER A 323 -4.59 -13.97 6.41
N TRP A 324 -3.45 -13.68 7.04
CA TRP A 324 -2.12 -13.95 6.45
C TRP A 324 -1.86 -15.41 6.08
N LYS A 325 -2.42 -16.34 6.86
CA LYS A 325 -2.59 -17.72 6.42
C LYS A 325 -4.06 -17.84 6.07
N THR A 326 -4.42 -18.28 4.86
CA THR A 326 -5.78 -18.76 4.54
C THR A 326 -6.07 -20.05 5.31
N ASP A 327 -6.03 -19.94 6.63
CA ASP A 327 -6.47 -20.92 7.58
C ASP A 327 -7.99 -20.89 7.51
N LYS A 328 -8.56 -22.04 7.16
CA LYS A 328 -10.00 -22.18 6.91
C LYS A 328 -10.84 -21.77 8.11
N ARG A 329 -10.27 -21.74 9.33
CA ARG A 329 -10.99 -21.25 10.53
C ARG A 329 -11.37 -19.76 10.44
N TRP A 330 -10.65 -18.98 9.63
CA TRP A 330 -10.91 -17.55 9.43
C TRP A 330 -11.70 -17.25 8.16
N ASP A 331 -11.96 -18.25 7.31
CA ASP A 331 -12.74 -18.08 6.09
C ASP A 331 -14.24 -18.15 6.40
N THR A 332 -14.72 -17.19 7.21
CA THR A 332 -16.12 -17.10 7.62
C THR A 332 -16.68 -15.69 7.41
N PRO A 333 -17.98 -15.55 7.09
CA PRO A 333 -18.63 -14.24 7.00
C PRO A 333 -18.54 -13.42 8.29
N GLU A 334 -18.57 -14.07 9.45
CA GLU A 334 -18.46 -13.43 10.76
C GLU A 334 -17.08 -12.83 10.98
N PHE A 335 -16.02 -13.55 10.59
CA PHE A 335 -14.66 -13.05 10.62
C PHE A 335 -14.53 -11.80 9.73
N ALA A 336 -14.99 -11.89 8.49
CA ALA A 336 -14.92 -10.77 7.56
C ALA A 336 -15.68 -9.55 8.09
N LYS A 337 -16.91 -9.73 8.58
CA LYS A 337 -17.71 -8.65 9.17
C LYS A 337 -17.06 -8.03 10.41
N LYS A 338 -16.42 -8.85 11.25
CA LYS A 338 -15.75 -8.38 12.47
C LYS A 338 -14.57 -7.48 12.15
N PHE A 339 -13.71 -7.89 11.21
CA PHE A 339 -12.43 -7.24 10.96
C PHE A 339 -12.41 -6.26 9.78
N ARG A 340 -13.48 -6.18 8.98
CA ARG A 340 -13.56 -5.19 7.92
C ARG A 340 -13.42 -3.78 8.49
N MET A 341 -12.56 -2.97 7.87
CA MET A 341 -12.28 -1.61 8.32
C MET A 341 -12.12 -0.63 7.17
N VAL A 342 -12.39 0.64 7.46
CA VAL A 342 -11.92 1.77 6.64
C VAL A 342 -10.44 1.95 6.96
N SER A 343 -9.56 1.58 6.02
CA SER A 343 -8.12 1.67 6.21
C SER A 343 -7.65 3.13 6.22
N THR A 344 -6.93 3.52 7.28
CA THR A 344 -6.39 4.87 7.43
C THR A 344 -5.39 5.19 6.32
N LYS A 345 -4.40 4.32 6.08
CA LYS A 345 -3.40 4.55 5.03
C LYS A 345 -4.02 4.69 3.64
N ALA A 346 -5.01 3.86 3.32
CA ALA A 346 -5.69 3.93 2.03
C ALA A 346 -6.51 5.22 1.90
N ALA A 347 -7.19 5.67 2.96
CA ALA A 347 -7.96 6.91 2.92
C ALA A 347 -7.08 8.13 2.64
N PHE A 348 -5.91 8.23 3.27
CA PHE A 348 -4.93 9.28 2.99
C PHE A 348 -4.39 9.21 1.57
N LEU A 349 -4.01 8.02 1.11
CA LEU A 349 -3.55 7.81 -0.27
C LEU A 349 -4.61 8.20 -1.31
N TRP A 350 -5.88 7.81 -1.10
CA TRP A 350 -6.99 8.12 -1.99
C TRP A 350 -7.22 9.63 -2.10
N PHE A 351 -7.29 10.33 -0.96
CA PHE A 351 -7.48 11.79 -0.97
C PHE A 351 -6.29 12.52 -1.60
N ALA A 352 -5.06 12.05 -1.36
CA ALA A 352 -3.86 12.64 -1.93
C ALA A 352 -3.80 12.50 -3.45
N ALA A 353 -4.02 11.28 -3.97
CA ALA A 353 -3.86 10.95 -5.39
C ALA A 353 -5.10 11.21 -6.24
N TYR A 354 -6.30 10.98 -5.70
CA TYR A 354 -7.59 11.11 -6.39
C TYR A 354 -8.60 11.88 -5.53
N PRO A 355 -8.42 13.20 -5.34
CA PRO A 355 -9.33 14.01 -4.54
C PRO A 355 -10.74 14.05 -5.16
N SER A 356 -11.73 13.66 -4.37
CA SER A 356 -13.15 13.71 -4.70
C SER A 356 -13.97 13.91 -3.42
N PRO A 357 -15.26 14.27 -3.50
CA PRO A 357 -16.11 14.35 -2.31
C PRO A 357 -16.15 13.05 -1.50
N TYR A 358 -16.00 11.89 -2.15
CA TYR A 358 -15.95 10.60 -1.47
C TYR A 358 -14.61 10.36 -0.76
N THR A 359 -13.49 10.62 -1.44
CA THR A 359 -12.16 10.42 -0.82
C THR A 359 -11.87 11.42 0.29
N GLU A 360 -12.43 12.64 0.20
CA GLU A 360 -12.42 13.60 1.30
C GLU A 360 -13.23 13.10 2.51
N LYS A 361 -14.41 12.51 2.30
CA LYS A 361 -15.18 11.86 3.39
C LYS A 361 -14.38 10.74 4.06
N LEU A 362 -13.69 9.91 3.28
CA LEU A 362 -12.82 8.85 3.81
C LEU A 362 -11.70 9.43 4.68
N TRP A 363 -11.00 10.44 4.16
CA TRP A 363 -9.91 11.11 4.88
C TRP A 363 -10.40 11.77 6.17
N GLN A 364 -11.49 12.55 6.14
CA GLN A 364 -12.04 13.17 7.34
C GLN A 364 -12.50 12.13 8.39
N HIS A 365 -13.13 11.04 7.95
CA HIS A 365 -13.55 9.96 8.85
C HIS A 365 -12.37 9.36 9.63
N VAL A 366 -11.26 9.05 8.95
CA VAL A 366 -10.08 8.47 9.62
C VAL A 366 -9.33 9.50 10.46
N ARG A 367 -9.34 10.78 10.07
CA ARG A 367 -8.82 11.86 10.94
C ARG A 367 -9.57 11.97 12.24
N GLU A 368 -10.89 11.89 12.19
CA GLU A 368 -11.73 12.02 13.39
C GLU A 368 -11.59 10.81 14.31
N HIS A 369 -11.55 9.60 13.75
CA HIS A 369 -11.72 8.38 14.56
C HIS A 369 -10.47 7.51 14.71
N ALA A 370 -9.44 7.66 13.87
CA ALA A 370 -8.25 6.82 13.90
C ALA A 370 -7.00 7.52 14.47
N ARG A 371 -7.08 8.79 14.90
CA ARG A 371 -5.96 9.47 15.57
C ARG A 371 -5.61 8.79 16.90
N ALA A 372 -4.37 8.35 17.04
CA ALA A 372 -3.80 7.83 18.28
C ALA A 372 -3.00 8.94 18.97
N TRP A 373 -3.59 9.56 20.00
CA TRP A 373 -2.99 10.70 20.70
C TRP A 373 -1.54 10.41 21.13
N ARG A 374 -0.58 11.21 20.61
CA ARG A 374 0.88 11.11 20.84
C ARG A 374 1.60 9.93 20.20
N TYR A 375 0.93 9.12 19.39
CA TYR A 375 1.53 7.92 18.80
C TYR A 375 1.31 7.77 17.30
N GLY A 376 0.53 8.66 16.67
CA GLY A 376 0.25 8.62 15.24
C GLY A 376 -1.20 8.28 14.93
N PHE A 377 -1.39 7.33 14.04
CA PHE A 377 -2.70 6.86 13.60
C PHE A 377 -2.82 5.35 13.72
N HIS A 378 -3.99 4.92 14.19
CA HIS A 378 -4.42 3.54 14.13
C HIS A 378 -4.60 3.07 12.67
N PRO A 379 -4.40 1.77 12.38
CA PRO A 379 -4.45 1.21 11.03
C PRO A 379 -5.76 1.46 10.28
N GLY A 380 -6.87 1.57 11.00
CA GLY A 380 -8.18 1.81 10.44
C GLY A 380 -9.28 1.81 11.49
N VAL A 381 -10.50 2.08 11.03
CA VAL A 381 -11.74 2.12 11.81
C VAL A 381 -12.63 0.95 11.41
N TYR A 382 -12.97 0.07 12.36
CA TYR A 382 -13.80 -1.09 12.08
C TYR A 382 -15.21 -0.67 11.64
N GLU A 383 -15.68 -1.19 10.50
CA GLU A 383 -17.03 -0.89 9.99
C GLU A 383 -18.13 -1.31 10.98
N SER A 384 -17.91 -2.40 11.70
CA SER A 384 -18.90 -3.00 12.59
C SER A 384 -19.11 -2.24 13.90
N SER A 385 -18.06 -1.60 14.42
CA SER A 385 -18.09 -0.96 15.73
C SER A 385 -17.91 0.56 15.69
N GLY A 386 -17.42 1.11 14.57
CA GLY A 386 -17.02 2.51 14.46
C GLY A 386 -15.81 2.88 15.33
N LYS A 387 -15.14 1.90 15.95
CA LYS A 387 -13.96 2.11 16.79
C LYS A 387 -12.69 1.83 16.00
N PRO A 388 -11.58 2.55 16.27
CA PRO A 388 -10.29 2.22 15.70
C PRO A 388 -9.75 0.91 16.27
N ALA A 389 -8.87 0.25 15.53
CA ALA A 389 -8.01 -0.79 16.09
C ALA A 389 -7.13 -0.18 17.21
N GLN A 390 -6.80 -0.96 18.24
CA GLN A 390 -6.06 -0.44 19.41
C GLN A 390 -4.54 -0.36 19.20
N ASN A 391 -4.01 -1.04 18.18
CA ASN A 391 -2.60 -0.98 17.83
C ASN A 391 -2.29 0.20 16.90
N VAL A 392 -1.00 0.54 16.78
CA VAL A 392 -0.46 1.55 15.88
C VAL A 392 0.72 0.95 15.14
N ASP A 393 0.81 1.12 13.83
CA ASP A 393 1.84 0.47 13.01
C ASP A 393 2.64 1.43 12.12
N VAL A 394 3.83 0.98 11.74
CA VAL A 394 4.79 1.76 10.97
C VAL A 394 4.32 2.06 9.55
N ASN A 395 3.64 1.12 8.89
CA ASN A 395 3.26 1.25 7.49
C ASN A 395 2.10 2.23 7.33
N THR A 396 1.17 2.25 8.28
CA THR A 396 0.10 3.26 8.30
C THR A 396 0.69 4.66 8.42
N ASN A 397 1.53 4.89 9.42
CA ASN A 397 2.06 6.22 9.70
C ASN A 397 3.08 6.69 8.65
N ALA A 398 3.89 5.78 8.10
CA ALA A 398 4.76 6.08 6.97
C ALA A 398 3.96 6.52 5.74
N THR A 399 2.93 5.76 5.38
CA THR A 399 2.12 6.03 4.19
C THR A 399 1.37 7.37 4.31
N ILE A 400 0.94 7.77 5.51
CA ILE A 400 0.35 9.10 5.73
C ILE A 400 1.37 10.20 5.40
N LEU A 401 2.62 10.09 5.87
CA LEU A 401 3.67 11.07 5.58
C LEU A 401 3.95 11.16 4.09
N GLU A 402 4.00 10.01 3.40
CA GLU A 402 4.19 9.94 1.94
C GLU A 402 3.03 10.60 1.18
N ALA A 403 1.79 10.28 1.55
CA ALA A 403 0.59 10.83 0.93
C ALA A 403 0.50 12.36 1.12
N VAL A 404 0.78 12.85 2.33
CA VAL A 404 0.80 14.29 2.62
C VAL A 404 1.91 15.00 1.85
N ALA A 405 3.13 14.44 1.84
CA ALA A 405 4.25 15.01 1.07
C ALA A 405 3.92 15.10 -0.42
N TYR A 406 3.32 14.06 -0.99
CA TYR A 406 2.84 14.07 -2.37
C TYR A 406 1.78 15.15 -2.60
N ALA A 407 0.74 15.19 -1.77
CA ALA A 407 -0.37 16.14 -1.93
C ALA A 407 0.09 17.60 -1.84
N LEU A 408 0.98 17.91 -0.90
CA LEU A 408 1.49 19.27 -0.69
C LEU A 408 2.59 19.67 -1.68
N ASN A 409 3.29 18.71 -2.28
CA ASN A 409 4.28 18.94 -3.34
C ASN A 409 3.64 19.05 -4.75
N GLY A 410 2.39 19.50 -4.83
CA GLY A 410 1.67 19.64 -6.09
C GLY A 410 1.42 18.31 -6.80
N ARG A 411 1.25 17.21 -6.03
CA ARG A 411 0.96 15.86 -6.54
C ARG A 411 2.02 15.32 -7.49
N LYS A 412 3.27 15.71 -7.24
CA LYS A 412 4.44 15.16 -7.92
C LYS A 412 4.94 13.92 -7.16
N PRO A 413 5.21 12.79 -7.84
CA PRO A 413 5.70 11.59 -7.18
C PRO A 413 6.96 11.83 -6.35
N LEU A 414 7.16 11.07 -5.27
CA LEU A 414 8.34 11.23 -4.41
C LEU A 414 9.68 11.05 -5.15
N LEU A 415 9.66 10.28 -6.24
CA LEU A 415 10.77 10.08 -7.14
C LEU A 415 11.24 11.36 -7.88
N SER A 416 10.34 12.32 -8.07
CA SER A 416 10.54 13.47 -8.97
C SER A 416 11.36 14.63 -8.42
#